data_AF-V4P9I8-F1
#
_entry.id   AF-V4P9I8-F1
#
_cell.length_a   1.000
_cell.length_b   1.000
_cell.length_c   1.000
_cell.angle_alpha   90.00
_cell.angle_beta   90.00
_cell.angle_gamma   90.00
#
_symmetry.space_group_name_H-M   'P 1'
#
loop_
_entity.id
_entity.type
_entity.pdbx_description
1 polymer ?
#
loop_
_entity_poly.entity_id
_entity_poly.type
_entity_poly.pdbx_seq_one_letter_code
_entity_poly.pdbx_strand_id
1 'polypeptide(L)'
;MPLQHQLDVEIYALPDTWDSSIYDPTIVLQKTGEKIVHPGEILEVVPMGDIFRFSPECPTALLKLVSKSADAFEWSFDLKTGLPWQSIATDLMVSQIADACEGAKSLGDVEFTNALLDATYHNAHFIRWAAIQALATLNQEVALLRLAELTKDPHPHIASAARKSIEANLMVGERG
;
A
#
# COMPACT_ATOMS: atom_id res chain seq x y z
N MET A 1 45.60 8.27 -3.10
CA MET A 1 44.98 6.98 -3.45
C MET A 1 43.62 7.29 -4.04
N PRO A 2 43.21 6.72 -5.19
CA PRO A 2 41.85 6.88 -5.64
C PRO A 2 40.95 6.18 -4.63
N LEU A 3 39.95 6.88 -4.10
CA LEU A 3 38.91 6.23 -3.32
C LEU A 3 38.24 5.21 -4.26
N GLN A 4 38.37 3.93 -3.96
CA GLN A 4 37.57 2.89 -4.59
C GLN A 4 36.16 3.02 -4.00
N HIS A 5 35.37 3.94 -4.54
CA HIS A 5 33.97 4.08 -4.17
C HIS A 5 33.25 2.87 -4.76
N GLN A 6 32.87 1.91 -3.93
CA GLN A 6 32.05 0.77 -4.33
C GLN A 6 30.84 0.69 -3.41
N LEU A 7 29.76 0.11 -3.93
CA LEU A 7 28.54 -0.09 -3.19
C LEU A 7 28.25 -1.58 -3.10
N ASP A 8 28.27 -2.11 -1.89
CA ASP A 8 27.82 -3.47 -1.63
C ASP A 8 26.29 -3.51 -1.63
N VAL A 9 25.75 -4.41 -2.45
CA VAL A 9 24.33 -4.60 -2.63
C VAL A 9 23.97 -6.03 -2.30
N GLU A 10 23.10 -6.22 -1.30
CA GLU A 10 22.48 -7.51 -1.04
C GLU A 10 21.17 -7.61 -1.83
N ILE A 11 20.93 -8.75 -2.44
CA ILE A 11 19.77 -9.03 -3.28
C ILE A 11 18.86 -10.01 -2.53
N TYR A 12 17.58 -9.69 -2.49
CA TYR A 12 16.54 -10.47 -1.88
C TYR A 12 15.41 -10.72 -2.88
N ALA A 13 14.71 -11.83 -2.69
CA ALA A 13 13.51 -12.16 -3.43
C ALA A 13 12.33 -12.41 -2.47
N LEU A 14 11.15 -12.26 -3.04
CA LEU A 14 9.88 -12.65 -2.44
C LEU A 14 9.43 -14.01 -2.99
N PRO A 15 8.58 -14.75 -2.27
CA PRO A 15 7.95 -15.94 -2.83
C PRO A 15 7.10 -15.61 -4.05
N ASP A 16 7.21 -16.41 -5.12
CA ASP A 16 6.44 -16.23 -6.38
C ASP A 16 4.91 -16.23 -6.18
N THR A 17 4.44 -16.79 -5.06
CA THR A 17 3.01 -16.89 -4.73
C THR A 17 2.47 -15.68 -3.98
N TRP A 18 3.31 -14.70 -3.63
CA TRP A 18 2.87 -13.56 -2.83
C TRP A 18 2.13 -12.53 -3.68
N ASP A 19 0.90 -12.21 -3.26
CA ASP A 19 0.12 -11.09 -3.79
C ASP A 19 0.51 -9.82 -3.05
N SER A 20 1.23 -8.91 -3.73
CA SER A 20 1.70 -7.64 -3.17
C SER A 20 0.57 -6.67 -2.79
N SER A 21 -0.67 -6.94 -3.21
CA SER A 21 -1.84 -6.17 -2.79
C SER A 21 -2.35 -6.58 -1.41
N ILE A 22 -1.95 -7.76 -0.92
CA ILE A 22 -2.38 -8.32 0.36
C ILE A 22 -1.21 -8.34 1.34
N TYR A 23 -1.38 -7.62 2.45
CA TYR A 23 -0.43 -7.73 3.57
C TYR A 23 -0.47 -9.15 4.16
N ASP A 24 0.66 -9.85 4.06
CA ASP A 24 0.86 -11.16 4.67
C ASP A 24 2.08 -11.08 5.62
N PRO A 25 1.86 -11.09 6.96
CA PRO A 25 2.94 -10.98 7.94
C PRO A 25 3.79 -12.25 8.05
N THR A 26 3.48 -13.31 7.30
CA THR A 26 4.23 -14.56 7.30
C THR A 26 5.29 -14.60 6.21
N ILE A 27 5.27 -13.63 5.28
CA ILE A 27 6.26 -13.51 4.21
C ILE A 27 7.56 -12.99 4.78
N VAL A 28 8.65 -13.69 4.47
CA VAL A 28 10.01 -13.35 4.88
C VAL A 28 10.88 -13.25 3.64
N LEU A 29 11.66 -12.17 3.54
CA LEU A 29 12.64 -12.02 2.47
C LEU A 29 13.66 -13.15 2.48
N GLN A 30 13.96 -13.67 1.29
CA GLN A 30 15.01 -14.65 1.09
C GLN A 30 16.18 -13.98 0.40
N LYS A 31 17.37 -13.99 1.04
CA LYS A 31 18.59 -13.49 0.41
C LYS A 31 18.96 -14.42 -0.74
N THR A 32 19.05 -13.87 -1.94
CA THR A 32 19.33 -14.60 -3.18
C THR A 32 20.72 -14.33 -3.72
N GLY A 33 21.35 -13.23 -3.32
CA GLY A 33 22.71 -12.93 -3.76
C GLY A 33 23.29 -11.66 -3.19
N GLU A 34 24.47 -11.32 -3.71
CA GLU A 34 25.22 -10.11 -3.42
C GLU A 34 25.86 -9.61 -4.71
N LYS A 35 26.03 -8.30 -4.82
CA LYS A 35 26.67 -7.64 -5.95
C LYS A 35 27.43 -6.42 -5.48
N ILE A 36 28.60 -6.19 -6.05
CA ILE A 36 29.34 -4.93 -5.92
C ILE A 36 28.99 -4.06 -7.12
N VAL A 37 28.60 -2.82 -6.85
CA VAL A 37 28.28 -1.82 -7.87
C VAL A 37 29.33 -0.72 -7.85
N HIS A 38 29.95 -0.47 -9.00
CA HIS A 38 30.96 0.56 -9.18
C HIS A 38 30.34 1.90 -9.65
N PRO A 39 31.06 3.03 -9.52
CA PRO A 39 30.53 4.34 -9.89
C PRO A 39 30.17 4.39 -11.38
N GLY A 40 28.95 4.80 -11.67
CA GLY A 40 28.42 4.88 -13.04
C GLY A 40 27.84 3.57 -13.58
N GLU A 41 27.95 2.45 -12.85
CA GLU A 41 27.25 1.23 -13.20
C GLU A 41 25.75 1.35 -12.94
N ILE A 42 24.97 0.68 -13.78
CA ILE A 42 23.51 0.64 -13.68
C ILE A 42 23.11 -0.69 -13.04
N LEU A 43 22.28 -0.58 -12.00
CA LEU A 43 21.57 -1.71 -11.43
C LEU A 43 20.13 -1.68 -11.95
N GLU A 44 19.79 -2.63 -12.80
CA GLU A 44 18.41 -2.82 -13.25
C GLU A 44 17.59 -3.48 -12.12
N VAL A 45 16.36 -2.99 -11.94
CA VAL A 45 15.43 -3.47 -10.93
C VAL A 45 14.24 -4.08 -11.64
N VAL A 46 14.04 -5.40 -11.50
CA VAL A 46 12.85 -6.08 -12.00
C VAL A 46 11.72 -5.91 -10.97
N PRO A 47 10.56 -5.32 -11.36
CA PRO A 47 9.41 -5.21 -10.47
C PRO A 47 8.97 -6.58 -9.94
N MET A 48 8.47 -6.61 -8.70
CA MET A 48 8.02 -7.82 -7.98
C MET A 48 9.07 -8.93 -7.76
N GLY A 49 10.28 -8.80 -8.28
CA GLY A 49 11.34 -9.83 -8.14
C GLY A 49 12.52 -9.37 -7.33
N ASP A 50 13.02 -8.15 -7.59
CA ASP A 50 14.27 -7.69 -7.01
C ASP A 50 14.06 -6.75 -5.83
N ILE A 51 14.58 -7.14 -4.68
CA ILE A 51 14.68 -6.28 -3.50
C ILE A 51 16.16 -6.08 -3.18
N PHE A 52 16.57 -4.82 -3.13
CA PHE A 52 17.96 -4.45 -2.89
C PHE A 52 18.15 -3.80 -1.54
N ARG A 53 19.21 -4.21 -0.85
CA ARG A 53 19.74 -3.47 0.29
C ARG A 53 21.10 -2.90 -0.10
N PHE A 54 21.21 -1.58 0.00
CA PHE A 54 22.44 -0.85 -0.24
C PHE A 54 23.21 -0.64 1.06
N SER A 55 24.50 -0.99 1.07
CA SER A 55 25.40 -0.82 2.22
C SER A 55 26.59 0.08 1.84
N PRO A 56 26.41 1.41 1.81
CA PRO A 56 27.50 2.32 1.47
C PRO A 56 28.49 2.48 2.64
N GLU A 57 29.78 2.30 2.38
CA GLU A 57 30.85 2.54 3.38
C GLU A 57 31.19 4.02 3.56
N CYS A 58 30.83 4.86 2.58
CA CYS A 58 31.05 6.30 2.58
C CYS A 58 29.82 7.04 2.02
N PRO A 59 29.70 8.37 2.21
CA PRO A 59 28.61 9.14 1.62
C PRO A 59 28.49 8.88 0.11
N THR A 60 27.41 8.22 -0.30
CA THR A 60 27.18 7.75 -1.66
C THR A 60 25.89 8.34 -2.19
N ALA A 61 25.96 9.00 -3.35
CA ALA A 61 24.77 9.48 -4.04
C ALA A 61 24.21 8.37 -4.93
N LEU A 62 22.92 8.06 -4.77
CA LEU A 62 22.19 7.12 -5.62
C LEU A 62 21.13 7.86 -6.41
N LEU A 63 21.08 7.60 -7.71
CA LEU A 63 20.04 8.13 -8.60
C LEU A 63 19.08 6.99 -8.96
N LYS A 64 17.88 7.00 -8.37
CA LYS A 64 16.78 6.08 -8.71
C LYS A 64 16.01 6.64 -9.90
N LEU A 65 16.10 5.99 -11.05
CA LEU A 65 15.27 6.27 -12.21
C LEU A 65 14.10 5.29 -12.22
N VAL A 66 12.87 5.81 -12.23
CA VAL A 66 11.65 5.01 -12.21
C VAL A 66 10.80 5.32 -13.44
N SER A 67 10.33 4.26 -14.10
CA SER A 67 9.30 4.36 -15.14
C SER A 67 7.90 4.40 -14.50
N LYS A 68 6.85 4.47 -15.33
CA LYS A 68 5.47 4.39 -14.82
C LYS A 68 5.28 3.08 -14.05
N SER A 69 4.77 3.20 -12.82
CA SER A 69 4.60 2.09 -11.88
C SER A 69 3.85 0.92 -12.51
N ALA A 70 4.44 -0.28 -12.43
CA ALA A 70 3.81 -1.53 -12.86
C ALA A 70 2.84 -2.07 -11.80
N ASP A 71 3.13 -1.81 -10.52
CA ASP A 71 2.35 -2.26 -9.37
C ASP A 71 1.75 -1.10 -8.59
N ALA A 72 0.73 -1.40 -7.80
CA ALA A 72 0.04 -0.42 -6.95
C ALA A 72 0.85 -0.01 -5.69
N PHE A 73 1.82 -0.83 -5.25
CA PHE A 73 2.54 -0.63 -3.99
C PHE A 73 4.05 -0.87 -4.09
N GLU A 74 4.82 -0.05 -3.38
CA GLU A 74 6.23 -0.29 -3.04
C GLU A 74 6.28 -0.73 -1.58
N TRP A 75 6.96 -1.84 -1.31
CA TRP A 75 7.05 -2.46 0.02
C TRP A 75 8.43 -2.26 0.64
N SER A 76 8.43 -2.01 1.94
CA SER A 76 9.63 -1.95 2.78
C SER A 76 9.63 -3.09 3.79
N PHE A 77 10.81 -3.62 4.04
CA PHE A 77 11.04 -4.79 4.89
C PHE A 77 12.02 -4.47 6.02
N ASP A 78 11.81 -5.10 7.17
CA ASP A 78 12.70 -4.94 8.32
C ASP A 78 13.97 -5.76 8.07
N LEU A 79 15.13 -5.13 8.22
CA LEU A 79 16.42 -5.75 7.89
C LEU A 79 16.78 -6.92 8.81
N LYS A 80 16.28 -6.94 10.04
CA LYS A 80 16.65 -7.98 11.01
C LYS A 80 15.78 -9.22 10.86
N THR A 81 14.49 -9.02 10.64
CA THR A 81 13.48 -10.08 10.60
C THR A 81 13.12 -10.51 9.17
N GLY A 82 13.40 -9.67 8.18
CA GLY A 82 13.00 -9.88 6.78
C GLY A 82 11.49 -9.74 6.56
N LEU A 83 10.73 -9.29 7.57
CA LEU A 83 9.28 -9.18 7.50
C LEU A 83 8.84 -7.86 6.85
N PRO A 84 7.73 -7.85 6.11
CA PRO A 84 7.13 -6.61 5.61
C PRO A 84 6.70 -5.74 6.80
N TRP A 85 7.03 -4.45 6.77
CA TRP A 85 6.62 -3.52 7.84
C TRP A 85 5.89 -2.28 7.31
N GLN A 86 6.06 -1.93 6.04
CA GLN A 86 5.39 -0.80 5.42
C GLN A 86 5.13 -1.03 3.94
N SER A 87 4.01 -0.51 3.45
CA SER A 87 3.78 -0.28 2.02
C SER A 87 3.42 1.18 1.76
N ILE A 88 3.72 1.64 0.54
CA ILE A 88 3.32 2.95 0.04
C ILE A 88 2.72 2.79 -1.36
N ALA A 89 1.70 3.58 -1.67
CA ALA A 89 1.16 3.62 -3.03
C ALA A 89 2.21 4.21 -3.98
N THR A 90 2.38 3.57 -5.13
CA THR A 90 3.36 4.01 -6.16
C THR A 90 2.78 5.05 -7.12
N ASP A 91 1.45 5.23 -7.12
CA ASP A 91 0.75 6.20 -7.94
C ASP A 91 0.29 7.38 -7.08
N LEU A 92 0.88 8.55 -7.37
CA LEU A 92 0.58 9.80 -6.69
C LEU A 92 -0.90 10.17 -6.79
N MET A 93 -1.56 9.89 -7.91
CA MET A 93 -2.98 10.19 -8.09
C MET A 93 -3.83 9.41 -7.09
N VAL A 94 -3.45 8.17 -6.81
CA VAL A 94 -4.19 7.34 -5.86
C VAL A 94 -4.04 7.88 -4.45
N SER A 95 -2.84 8.31 -4.05
CA SER A 95 -2.65 9.01 -2.77
C SER A 95 -3.49 10.28 -2.66
N GLN A 96 -3.57 11.08 -3.72
CA GLN A 96 -4.38 12.31 -3.74
C GLN A 96 -5.88 12.03 -3.58
N ILE A 97 -6.39 10.92 -4.13
CA ILE A 97 -7.79 10.53 -3.93
C ILE A 97 -8.04 10.12 -2.47
N ALA A 98 -7.10 9.42 -1.84
CA ALA A 98 -7.20 9.08 -0.42
C ALA A 98 -7.25 10.35 0.45
N ASP A 99 -6.35 11.30 0.18
CA ASP A 99 -6.32 12.60 0.87
C ASP A 99 -7.62 13.40 0.63
N ALA A 100 -8.16 13.36 -0.59
CA ALA A 100 -9.43 14.00 -0.90
C ALA A 100 -10.61 13.38 -0.13
N CYS A 101 -10.62 12.06 0.08
CA CYS A 101 -11.62 11.39 0.92
C CYS A 101 -11.52 11.88 2.38
N GLU A 102 -10.32 11.98 2.94
CA GLU A 102 -10.12 12.48 4.31
C GLU A 102 -10.46 13.98 4.40
N GLY A 103 -10.17 14.76 3.37
CA GLY A 103 -10.57 16.15 3.24
C GLY A 103 -12.10 16.31 3.26
N ALA A 104 -12.81 15.54 2.43
CA ALA A 104 -14.28 15.55 2.39
C ALA A 104 -14.88 15.17 3.75
N LYS A 105 -14.32 14.13 4.40
CA LYS A 105 -14.67 13.73 5.77
C LYS A 105 -14.49 14.87 6.78
N SER A 106 -13.37 15.57 6.71
CA SER A 106 -13.03 16.66 7.63
C SER A 106 -13.89 17.90 7.42
N LEU A 107 -14.26 18.19 6.17
CA LEU A 107 -15.16 19.30 5.83
C LEU A 107 -16.61 19.00 6.26
N GLY A 108 -17.02 17.73 6.24
CA GLY A 108 -18.35 17.31 6.69
C GLY A 108 -19.49 17.78 5.77
N ASP A 109 -19.19 18.19 4.55
CA ASP A 109 -20.20 18.66 3.59
C ASP A 109 -20.85 17.47 2.86
N VAL A 110 -22.16 17.30 3.07
CA VAL A 110 -22.95 16.23 2.46
C VAL A 110 -22.98 16.28 0.94
N GLU A 111 -22.63 17.40 0.30
CA GLU A 111 -22.50 17.49 -1.15
C GLU A 111 -21.45 16.52 -1.72
N PHE A 112 -20.46 16.11 -0.90
CA PHE A 112 -19.47 15.11 -1.30
C PHE A 112 -20.00 13.67 -1.34
N THR A 113 -21.24 13.40 -0.89
CA THR A 113 -21.80 12.04 -0.79
C THR A 113 -21.71 11.26 -2.11
N ASN A 114 -22.08 11.87 -3.24
CA ASN A 114 -22.06 11.16 -4.53
C ASN A 114 -20.63 10.87 -5.01
N ALA A 115 -19.71 11.82 -4.86
CA ALA A 115 -18.31 11.63 -5.23
C ALA A 115 -17.63 10.55 -4.39
N LEU A 116 -17.94 10.50 -3.09
CA LEU A 116 -17.47 9.45 -2.19
C LEU A 116 -18.09 8.09 -2.53
N LEU A 117 -19.38 8.06 -2.88
CA LEU A 117 -20.03 6.83 -3.32
C LEU A 117 -19.36 6.28 -4.59
N ASP A 118 -19.06 7.12 -5.57
CA ASP A 118 -18.33 6.72 -6.78
C ASP A 118 -16.92 6.18 -6.44
N ALA A 119 -16.20 6.83 -5.52
CA ALA A 119 -14.89 6.38 -5.06
C ALA A 119 -14.93 5.00 -4.37
N THR A 120 -16.06 4.56 -3.84
CA THR A 120 -16.22 3.20 -3.29
C THR A 120 -16.16 2.09 -4.35
N TYR A 121 -16.14 2.44 -5.64
CA TYR A 121 -15.97 1.50 -6.76
C TYR A 121 -14.57 1.57 -7.38
N HIS A 122 -13.66 2.35 -6.81
CA HIS A 122 -12.31 2.51 -7.33
C HIS A 122 -11.55 1.17 -7.38
N ASN A 123 -10.67 1.00 -8.38
CA ASN A 123 -9.90 -0.23 -8.56
C ASN A 123 -8.99 -0.53 -7.35
N ALA A 124 -8.38 0.51 -6.77
CA ALA A 124 -7.55 0.38 -5.58
C ALA A 124 -8.40 0.18 -4.32
N HIS A 125 -8.20 -0.96 -3.64
CA HIS A 125 -9.01 -1.37 -2.49
C HIS A 125 -8.94 -0.39 -1.31
N PHE A 126 -7.78 0.22 -1.07
CA PHE A 126 -7.61 1.20 0.01
C PHE A 126 -8.36 2.50 -0.25
N ILE A 127 -8.58 2.88 -1.51
CA ILE A 127 -9.47 4.00 -1.86
C ILE A 127 -10.91 3.65 -1.59
N ARG A 128 -11.35 2.43 -1.93
CA ARG A 128 -12.70 1.97 -1.58
C ARG A 128 -12.94 2.07 -0.07
N TRP A 129 -11.93 1.73 0.73
CA TRP A 129 -12.00 1.83 2.19
C TRP A 129 -11.97 3.28 2.70
N ALA A 130 -11.07 4.12 2.21
CA ALA A 130 -11.02 5.53 2.60
C ALA A 130 -12.35 6.23 2.28
N ALA A 131 -12.91 5.96 1.10
CA ALA A 131 -14.20 6.48 0.67
C ALA A 131 -15.35 6.01 1.56
N ILE A 132 -15.40 4.72 1.96
CA ILE A 132 -16.46 4.25 2.84
C ILE A 132 -16.38 4.84 4.24
N GLN A 133 -15.17 5.07 4.77
CA GLN A 133 -14.97 5.73 6.07
C GLN A 133 -15.42 7.20 6.05
N ALA A 134 -15.09 7.91 4.97
CA ALA A 134 -15.58 9.27 4.75
C ALA A 134 -17.11 9.29 4.61
N LEU A 135 -17.66 8.43 3.75
CA LEU A 135 -19.09 8.34 3.51
C LEU A 135 -19.86 8.01 4.78
N ALA A 136 -19.36 7.11 5.63
CA ALA A 136 -20.00 6.78 6.92
C ALA A 136 -20.07 7.97 7.89
N THR A 137 -19.15 8.94 7.75
CA THR A 137 -19.16 10.17 8.55
C THR A 137 -20.20 11.17 8.03
N LEU A 138 -20.36 11.26 6.70
CA LEU A 138 -21.23 12.24 6.05
C LEU A 138 -22.68 11.75 5.92
N ASN A 139 -22.86 10.48 5.56
CA ASN A 139 -24.14 9.85 5.31
C ASN A 139 -24.09 8.36 5.67
N GLN A 140 -24.43 8.06 6.92
CA GLN A 140 -24.35 6.71 7.47
C GLN A 140 -25.28 5.71 6.75
N GLU A 141 -26.47 6.13 6.31
CA GLU A 141 -27.42 5.24 5.63
C GLU A 141 -26.86 4.74 4.30
N VAL A 142 -26.34 5.65 3.46
CA VAL A 142 -25.71 5.29 2.18
C VAL A 142 -24.46 4.44 2.42
N ALA A 143 -23.66 4.77 3.44
CA ALA A 143 -22.49 3.98 3.80
C ALA A 143 -22.84 2.55 4.24
N LEU A 144 -23.91 2.35 5.02
CA LEU A 144 -24.34 1.02 5.45
C LEU A 144 -24.79 0.14 4.28
N LEU A 145 -25.55 0.72 3.32
CA LEU A 145 -25.94 0.02 2.10
C LEU A 145 -24.70 -0.42 1.31
N ARG A 146 -23.73 0.49 1.13
CA ARG A 146 -22.50 0.17 0.40
C ARG A 146 -21.59 -0.80 1.14
N LEU A 147 -21.50 -0.71 2.47
CA LEU A 147 -20.77 -1.68 3.31
C LEU A 147 -21.32 -3.09 3.14
N ALA A 148 -22.64 -3.26 3.04
CA ALA A 148 -23.25 -4.58 2.82
C ALA A 148 -22.77 -5.22 1.53
N GLU A 149 -22.61 -4.44 0.45
CA GLU A 149 -22.05 -4.91 -0.81
C GLU A 149 -20.55 -5.26 -0.68
N LEU A 150 -19.79 -4.42 0.02
CA LEU A 150 -18.36 -4.64 0.26
C LEU A 150 -18.05 -5.89 1.09
N THR A 151 -19.03 -6.51 1.76
CA THR A 151 -18.82 -7.82 2.41
C THR A 151 -18.40 -8.94 1.44
N LYS A 152 -18.63 -8.72 0.14
CA LYS A 152 -18.24 -9.60 -0.98
C LYS A 152 -17.14 -9.01 -1.86
N ASP A 153 -16.44 -7.99 -1.36
CA ASP A 153 -15.34 -7.35 -2.10
C ASP A 153 -14.26 -8.40 -2.48
N PRO A 154 -13.67 -8.34 -3.68
CA PRO A 154 -12.62 -9.26 -4.09
C PRO A 154 -11.38 -9.18 -3.20
N HIS A 155 -11.13 -8.02 -2.57
CA HIS A 155 -10.02 -7.85 -1.66
C HIS A 155 -10.39 -8.37 -0.25
N PRO A 156 -9.69 -9.38 0.28
CA PRO A 156 -10.10 -10.09 1.48
C PRO A 156 -10.15 -9.19 2.73
N HIS A 157 -9.25 -8.22 2.85
CA HIS A 157 -9.26 -7.29 3.98
C HIS A 157 -10.45 -6.33 3.94
N ILE A 158 -10.91 -5.92 2.75
CA ILE A 158 -12.09 -5.05 2.62
C ILE A 158 -13.35 -5.84 3.00
N ALA A 159 -13.49 -7.04 2.44
CA ALA A 159 -14.61 -7.92 2.77
C ALA A 159 -14.68 -8.24 4.27
N SER A 160 -13.54 -8.52 4.90
CA SER A 160 -13.44 -8.78 6.33
C SER A 160 -13.78 -7.53 7.16
N ALA A 161 -13.22 -6.37 6.81
CA ALA A 161 -13.48 -5.13 7.52
C ALA A 161 -14.96 -4.71 7.41
N ALA A 162 -15.57 -4.82 6.24
CA ALA A 162 -16.97 -4.51 6.02
C ALA A 162 -17.90 -5.35 6.90
N ARG A 163 -17.67 -6.67 6.99
CA ARG A 163 -18.44 -7.57 7.88
C ARG A 163 -18.34 -7.13 9.34
N LYS A 164 -17.13 -6.87 9.83
CA LYS A 164 -16.89 -6.39 11.20
C LYS A 164 -17.58 -5.05 11.48
N SER A 165 -17.54 -4.12 10.53
CA SER A 165 -18.19 -2.81 10.66
C SER A 165 -19.71 -2.94 10.76
N ILE A 166 -20.34 -3.84 10.00
CA ILE A 166 -21.79 -4.09 10.07
C ILE A 166 -22.17 -4.70 11.42
N GLU A 167 -21.44 -5.74 11.86
CA GLU A 167 -21.66 -6.38 13.17
C GLU A 167 -21.59 -5.37 14.32
N ALA A 168 -20.58 -4.49 14.29
CA ALA A 168 -20.43 -3.44 15.30
C ALA A 168 -21.62 -2.45 15.31
N ASN A 169 -22.15 -2.07 14.14
CA ASN A 169 -23.31 -1.16 14.07
C ASN A 169 -24.61 -1.82 14.55
N LEU A 170 -24.83 -3.11 14.26
CA LEU A 170 -26.00 -3.85 14.75
C LEU A 170 -25.99 -3.97 16.28
N MET A 171 -24.82 -4.20 16.88
CA MET A 171 -24.64 -4.32 18.34
C MET A 171 -24.86 -2.99 19.09
N VAL A 172 -24.74 -1.85 18.41
CA VAL A 172 -25.03 -0.52 18.99
C VAL A 172 -26.51 -0.20 18.89
N GLY A 173 -27.19 -0.62 17.82
CA GLY A 173 -28.63 -0.41 17.63
C GLY A 173 -29.53 -1.18 18.61
N GLU A 174 -29.06 -2.32 19.15
CA GLU A 174 -29.80 -3.12 20.15
C GLU A 174 -29.69 -2.59 21.60
N ARG A 175 -28.83 -1.58 21.85
CA ARG A 175 -28.61 -1.00 23.18
C ARG A 175 -29.19 0.40 23.36
N GLY A 176 -29.92 0.92 22.36
CA GLY A 176 -30.54 2.25 22.33
C GLY A 176 -32.01 2.25 22.73
#